data_AF-A0A8H7GND7-F1
#
_entry.id   AF-A0A8H7GND7-F1
#
_cell.length_a   1.000
_cell.length_b   1.000
_cell.length_c   1.000
_cell.angle_alpha   90.00
_cell.angle_beta   90.00
_cell.angle_gamma   90.00
#
_symmetry.space_group_name_H-M   'P 1'
#
loop_
_entity.id
_entity.type
_entity.pdbx_description
1 polymer ?
#
loop_
_entity_poly.entity_id
_entity_poly.type
_entity_poly.pdbx_seq_one_letter_code
_entity_poly.pdbx_strand_id
1 'polypeptide(L)'
;MLEIFMCPKLKPSTSFMHASLKSFIVAGSKVLDDSALVSVAGRCPNLEVLDVRACEEVSDYGIYSIATRCHKLRSINIGRKRKGHLITDHSVSMLAKNNPYLHTIGLAGCHITDRTIWQLAMSCGKRIERLSLNNCLFVTDQSIPIVLSHNLMPILSVLEIRFIEKLTKFDPIVTFRRRQNARGINVLIETCEVLLQRLKACEKRMDQRISQRIFCDISEWANNLADEDLSHEELLRTRRTGAWQNPINS
;
A
#
# COMPACT_ATOMS: atom_id res chain seq x y z
N MET A 1 6.06 27.41 -5.01
CA MET A 1 5.01 26.38 -5.19
C MET A 1 4.12 26.88 -6.31
N LEU A 2 3.94 26.11 -7.39
CA LEU A 2 3.01 26.47 -8.46
C LEU A 2 1.79 25.55 -8.34
N GLU A 3 0.68 26.12 -7.92
CA GLU A 3 -0.61 25.46 -7.77
C GLU A 3 -1.62 26.11 -8.70
N ILE A 4 -2.01 25.40 -9.77
CA ILE A 4 -3.08 25.82 -10.66
C ILE A 4 -4.20 24.81 -10.52
N PHE A 5 -5.12 25.10 -9.61
CA PHE A 5 -6.36 24.34 -9.48
C PHE A 5 -7.40 24.94 -10.44
N MET A 6 -7.85 24.13 -11.41
CA MET A 6 -9.09 24.35 -12.18
C MET A 6 -9.08 25.36 -13.34
N CYS A 7 -7.96 25.64 -14.02
CA CYS A 7 -8.02 26.28 -15.33
C CYS A 7 -7.66 25.28 -16.45
N PRO A 8 -8.63 24.58 -17.07
CA PRO A 8 -8.36 23.50 -18.03
C PRO A 8 -7.65 23.98 -19.32
N LYS A 9 -7.59 25.30 -19.54
CA LYS A 9 -7.00 25.92 -20.74
C LYS A 9 -5.66 26.62 -20.48
N LEU A 10 -5.19 26.69 -19.22
CA LEU A 10 -3.97 27.40 -18.91
C LEU A 10 -2.76 26.44 -19.04
N LYS A 11 -1.89 26.73 -20.01
CA LYS A 11 -0.56 26.09 -20.10
C LYS A 11 0.40 26.93 -19.24
N PRO A 12 1.06 26.35 -18.22
CA PRO A 12 2.00 27.10 -17.38
C PRO A 12 3.11 27.72 -18.23
N SER A 13 3.33 29.03 -18.07
CA SER A 13 4.46 29.71 -18.71
C SER A 13 5.78 29.16 -18.17
N THR A 14 6.78 29.09 -19.04
CA THR A 14 8.16 28.69 -18.68
C THR A 14 8.80 29.65 -17.68
N SER A 15 8.29 30.88 -17.55
CA SER A 15 8.76 31.88 -16.57
C SER A 15 8.67 31.41 -15.11
N PHE A 16 7.77 30.47 -14.80
CA PHE A 16 7.61 29.90 -13.46
C PHE A 16 8.44 28.61 -13.25
N MET A 17 9.15 28.14 -14.29
CA MET A 17 9.94 26.91 -14.24
C MET A 17 11.40 27.24 -13.93
N HIS A 18 11.76 27.11 -12.66
CA HIS A 18 13.12 27.38 -12.17
C HIS A 18 13.50 26.42 -11.04
N ALA A 19 14.80 26.35 -10.72
CA ALA A 19 15.37 25.30 -9.88
C ALA A 19 14.88 25.28 -8.42
N SER A 20 14.26 26.35 -7.93
CA SER A 20 13.65 26.39 -6.59
C SER A 20 12.19 25.94 -6.57
N LEU A 21 11.60 25.58 -7.72
CA LEU A 21 10.26 24.98 -7.76
C LEU A 21 10.28 23.57 -7.16
N LYS A 22 9.54 23.38 -6.07
CA LYS A 22 9.38 22.09 -5.36
C LYS A 22 8.08 21.37 -5.67
N SER A 23 7.04 22.09 -6.09
CA SER A 23 5.72 21.51 -6.35
C SER A 23 5.17 22.03 -7.67
N PHE A 24 4.78 21.11 -8.54
CA PHE A 24 4.12 21.36 -9.81
C PHE A 24 2.78 20.63 -9.80
N ILE A 25 1.71 21.38 -9.54
CA ILE A 25 0.35 20.85 -9.36
C ILE A 25 -0.55 21.51 -10.40
N VAL A 26 -0.92 20.73 -11.41
CA VAL A 26 -1.78 21.11 -12.54
C VAL A 26 -2.72 19.95 -12.83
N ALA A 27 -3.84 19.87 -12.10
CA ALA A 27 -4.82 18.80 -12.26
C ALA A 27 -5.91 19.17 -13.28
N GLY A 28 -6.30 18.21 -14.12
CA GLY A 28 -7.43 18.35 -15.05
C GLY A 28 -7.20 19.29 -16.23
N SER A 29 -5.95 19.62 -16.55
CA SER A 29 -5.63 20.46 -17.71
C SER A 29 -5.83 19.70 -19.02
N LYS A 30 -6.51 20.34 -19.98
CA LYS A 30 -6.72 19.79 -21.34
C LYS A 30 -5.60 20.17 -22.30
N VAL A 31 -4.70 21.06 -21.89
CA VAL A 31 -3.62 21.61 -22.73
C VAL A 31 -2.23 21.27 -22.20
N LEU A 32 -2.14 20.65 -21.02
CA LEU A 32 -0.88 20.16 -20.48
C LEU A 32 -0.51 18.86 -21.20
N ASP A 33 0.62 18.91 -21.90
CA ASP A 33 1.18 17.83 -22.70
C ASP A 33 2.58 17.45 -22.19
N ASP A 34 3.21 16.47 -22.84
CA ASP A 34 4.54 16.04 -22.44
C ASP A 34 5.62 17.12 -22.63
N SER A 35 5.47 18.05 -23.58
CA SER A 35 6.44 19.14 -23.79
C SER A 35 6.58 20.03 -22.55
N ALA A 36 5.47 20.23 -21.83
CA ALA A 36 5.46 20.95 -20.56
C ALA A 36 6.24 20.18 -19.49
N LEU A 37 6.05 18.85 -19.41
CA LEU A 37 6.78 18.02 -18.45
C LEU A 37 8.27 17.91 -18.76
N VAL A 38 8.65 17.87 -20.04
CA VAL A 38 10.06 17.96 -20.48
C VAL A 38 10.67 19.28 -20.01
N SER A 39 9.94 20.39 -20.15
CA SER A 39 10.40 21.71 -19.72
C SER A 39 10.57 21.78 -18.19
N VAL A 40 9.61 21.23 -17.42
CA VAL A 40 9.70 21.12 -15.96
C VAL A 40 10.91 20.26 -15.59
N ALA A 41 11.08 19.09 -16.21
CA ALA A 41 12.19 18.19 -15.94
C ALA A 41 13.56 18.84 -16.20
N GLY A 42 13.67 19.68 -17.23
CA GLY A 42 14.89 20.40 -17.58
C GLY A 42 15.23 21.59 -16.69
N ARG A 43 14.22 22.20 -16.04
CA ARG A 43 14.39 23.47 -15.30
C ARG A 43 14.18 23.36 -13.79
N CYS A 44 13.51 22.30 -13.32
CA CYS A 44 13.07 22.12 -11.94
C CYS A 44 13.63 20.81 -11.33
N PRO A 45 14.96 20.61 -11.25
CA PRO A 45 15.55 19.34 -10.77
C PRO A 45 15.26 19.03 -9.28
N ASN A 46 14.84 20.03 -8.50
CA ASN A 46 14.50 19.88 -7.09
C ASN A 46 13.01 19.61 -6.84
N LEU A 47 12.26 19.16 -7.85
CA LEU A 47 10.84 18.86 -7.71
C LEU A 47 10.63 17.74 -6.69
N GLU A 48 9.73 17.99 -5.73
CA GLU A 48 9.34 17.07 -4.65
C GLU A 48 7.89 16.58 -4.85
N VAL A 49 7.02 17.39 -5.47
CA VAL A 49 5.60 17.06 -5.70
C VAL A 49 5.24 17.27 -7.16
N LEU A 50 4.67 16.23 -7.78
CA LEU A 50 4.06 16.28 -9.11
C LEU A 50 2.61 15.84 -9.04
N ASP A 51 1.66 16.73 -9.33
CA ASP A 51 0.26 16.36 -9.54
C ASP A 51 -0.19 16.83 -10.92
N VAL A 52 -0.38 15.88 -11.83
CA VAL A 52 -0.89 16.09 -13.19
C VAL A 52 -2.07 15.17 -13.48
N ARG A 53 -2.81 14.79 -12.42
CA ARG A 53 -3.96 13.91 -12.55
C ARG A 53 -4.99 14.50 -13.50
N ALA A 54 -5.67 13.64 -14.24
CA ALA A 54 -6.66 14.00 -15.26
C ALA A 54 -6.16 14.94 -16.37
N CYS A 55 -4.83 15.05 -16.59
CA CYS A 55 -4.30 15.65 -17.80
C CYS A 55 -4.31 14.63 -18.95
N GLU A 56 -5.13 14.89 -19.97
CA GLU A 56 -5.42 13.90 -21.02
C GLU A 56 -4.31 13.79 -22.08
N GLU A 57 -3.42 14.78 -22.19
CA GLU A 57 -2.33 14.80 -23.18
C GLU A 57 -0.95 14.46 -22.58
N VAL A 58 -0.91 14.08 -21.30
CA VAL A 58 0.30 13.54 -20.65
C VAL A 58 0.39 12.04 -20.88
N SER A 59 1.57 11.58 -21.26
CA SER A 59 1.91 10.18 -21.52
C SER A 59 3.19 9.76 -20.78
N ASP A 60 3.56 8.49 -20.96
CA ASP A 60 4.83 7.94 -20.48
C ASP A 60 6.04 8.79 -20.88
N TYR A 61 6.03 9.47 -22.05
CA TYR A 61 7.16 10.29 -22.50
C TYR A 61 7.46 11.47 -21.56
N GLY A 62 6.41 12.20 -21.14
CA GLY A 62 6.56 13.31 -20.20
C GLY A 62 6.93 12.83 -18.79
N ILE A 63 6.27 11.76 -18.32
CA ILE A 63 6.55 11.18 -16.99
C ILE A 63 7.98 10.61 -16.93
N TYR A 64 8.46 9.95 -17.99
CA TYR A 64 9.82 9.43 -18.07
C TYR A 64 10.86 10.56 -18.03
N SER A 65 10.58 11.69 -18.69
CA SER A 65 11.43 12.87 -18.65
C SER A 65 11.56 13.42 -17.22
N ILE A 66 10.45 13.47 -16.47
CA ILE A 66 10.47 13.83 -15.05
C ILE A 66 11.29 12.80 -14.25
N ALA A 67 11.03 11.50 -14.42
CA ALA A 67 11.69 10.43 -13.69
C ALA A 67 13.22 10.41 -13.87
N THR A 68 13.74 10.89 -14.99
CA THR A 68 15.18 10.89 -15.31
C THR A 68 15.92 12.14 -14.85
N ARG A 69 15.21 13.20 -14.45
CA ARG A 69 15.84 14.48 -14.06
C ARG A 69 15.43 14.98 -12.67
N CYS A 70 14.27 14.59 -12.19
CA CYS A 70 13.75 14.96 -10.87
C CYS A 70 13.86 13.75 -9.94
N HIS A 71 14.92 13.70 -9.13
CA HIS A 71 15.24 12.58 -8.23
C HIS A 71 14.84 12.82 -6.77
N LYS A 72 14.17 13.95 -6.51
CA LYS A 72 13.74 14.36 -5.17
C LYS A 72 12.23 14.19 -4.97
N LEU A 73 11.54 13.49 -5.86
CA LEU A 73 10.10 13.30 -5.75
C LEU A 73 9.74 12.50 -4.51
N ARG A 74 8.72 12.98 -3.83
CA ARG A 74 8.14 12.44 -2.60
C ARG A 74 6.66 12.12 -2.78
N SER A 75 5.98 12.93 -3.60
CA SER A 75 4.57 12.76 -3.94
C SER A 75 4.35 12.83 -5.44
N ILE A 76 3.62 11.84 -5.97
CA ILE A 76 3.15 11.84 -7.36
C ILE A 76 1.65 11.56 -7.41
N ASN A 77 0.95 12.27 -8.28
CA ASN A 77 -0.42 11.98 -8.65
C ASN A 77 -0.59 12.16 -10.16
N ILE A 78 -0.64 11.04 -10.87
CA ILE A 78 -0.69 11.00 -12.34
C ILE A 78 -1.90 10.20 -12.84
N GLY A 79 -2.90 10.01 -11.97
CA GLY A 79 -4.09 9.22 -12.27
C GLY A 79 -4.94 9.81 -13.39
N ARG A 80 -5.57 8.95 -14.21
CA ARG A 80 -6.33 9.33 -15.41
C ARG A 80 -7.64 8.55 -15.47
N LYS A 81 -8.75 9.25 -15.74
CA LYS A 81 -10.06 8.60 -15.96
C LYS A 81 -10.30 8.20 -17.41
N ARG A 82 -9.59 8.84 -18.35
CA ARG A 82 -9.69 8.61 -19.80
C ARG A 82 -8.29 8.43 -20.36
N LYS A 83 -8.21 7.77 -21.53
CA LYS A 83 -6.96 7.47 -22.25
C LYS A 83 -5.90 6.74 -21.40
N GLY A 84 -6.27 6.04 -20.31
CA GLY A 84 -5.34 5.49 -19.29
C GLY A 84 -4.14 4.70 -19.83
N HIS A 85 -4.28 4.12 -21.02
CA HIS A 85 -3.22 3.45 -21.79
C HIS A 85 -1.97 4.30 -22.10
N LEU A 86 -2.06 5.63 -21.99
CA LEU A 86 -0.90 6.52 -22.20
C LEU A 86 0.09 6.54 -21.03
N ILE A 87 -0.29 6.07 -19.84
CA ILE A 87 0.60 5.93 -18.69
C ILE A 87 0.63 4.46 -18.27
N THR A 88 1.79 3.82 -18.45
CA THR A 88 1.97 2.38 -18.27
C THR A 88 3.03 2.06 -17.22
N ASP A 89 3.33 0.78 -17.05
CA ASP A 89 4.43 0.33 -16.18
C ASP A 89 5.78 0.98 -16.53
N HIS A 90 6.00 1.38 -17.79
CA HIS A 90 7.29 1.87 -18.26
C HIS A 90 7.75 3.13 -17.51
N SER A 91 6.95 4.20 -17.54
CA SER A 91 7.33 5.46 -16.92
C SER A 91 7.25 5.39 -15.39
N VAL A 92 6.23 4.72 -14.84
CA VAL A 92 6.03 4.62 -13.39
C VAL A 92 7.13 3.78 -12.73
N SER A 93 7.56 2.70 -13.37
CA SER A 93 8.67 1.89 -12.88
C SER A 93 9.98 2.70 -12.87
N MET A 94 10.22 3.52 -13.90
CA MET A 94 11.39 4.39 -13.95
C MET A 94 11.34 5.45 -12.84
N LEU A 95 10.16 6.04 -12.62
CA LEU A 95 9.93 7.02 -11.57
C LEU A 95 10.24 6.43 -10.20
N ALA A 96 9.69 5.24 -9.91
CA ALA A 96 9.93 4.51 -8.66
C ALA A 96 11.42 4.22 -8.43
N LYS A 97 12.13 3.72 -9.45
CA LYS A 97 13.57 3.42 -9.38
C LYS A 97 14.41 4.64 -9.02
N ASN A 98 14.09 5.78 -9.63
CA ASN A 98 14.89 7.00 -9.52
C ASN A 98 14.47 7.92 -8.36
N ASN A 99 13.42 7.56 -7.62
CA ASN A 99 12.89 8.35 -6.50
C ASN A 99 12.64 7.45 -5.27
N PRO A 100 13.70 7.04 -4.55
CA PRO A 100 13.59 6.12 -3.41
C PRO A 100 12.88 6.72 -2.18
N TYR A 101 12.55 8.01 -2.22
CA TYR A 101 11.87 8.75 -1.14
C TYR A 101 10.37 9.00 -1.40
N LEU A 102 9.80 8.39 -2.44
CA LEU A 102 8.35 8.43 -2.66
C LEU A 102 7.60 7.83 -1.46
N HIS A 103 6.60 8.56 -0.98
CA HIS A 103 5.72 8.11 0.10
C HIS A 103 4.23 8.31 -0.21
N THR A 104 3.87 9.16 -1.18
CA THR A 104 2.48 9.36 -1.63
C THR A 104 2.37 9.15 -3.13
N ILE A 105 1.63 8.12 -3.56
CA ILE A 105 1.56 7.69 -4.95
C ILE A 105 0.10 7.53 -5.38
N GLY A 106 -0.33 8.32 -6.36
CA GLY A 106 -1.64 8.24 -7.00
C GLY A 106 -1.53 7.83 -8.46
N LEU A 107 -2.05 6.63 -8.78
CA LEU A 107 -1.99 6.02 -10.11
C LEU A 107 -3.37 5.64 -10.65
N ALA A 108 -4.43 6.21 -10.06
CA ALA A 108 -5.81 5.81 -10.35
C ALA A 108 -6.10 5.85 -11.87
N GLY A 109 -6.55 4.73 -12.44
CA GLY A 109 -6.92 4.59 -13.85
C GLY A 109 -5.76 4.59 -14.86
N CYS A 110 -4.51 4.55 -14.41
CA CYS A 110 -3.36 4.25 -15.26
C CYS A 110 -3.38 2.78 -15.73
N HIS A 111 -2.82 2.51 -16.91
CA HIS A 111 -2.71 1.17 -17.49
C HIS A 111 -1.45 0.46 -16.98
N ILE A 112 -1.39 0.28 -15.67
CA ILE A 112 -0.31 -0.43 -14.96
C ILE A 112 -0.71 -1.85 -14.61
N THR A 113 0.28 -2.72 -14.45
CA THR A 113 0.12 -4.11 -14.03
C THR A 113 0.76 -4.34 -12.67
N ASP A 114 0.72 -5.59 -12.21
CA ASP A 114 1.44 -6.05 -11.02
C ASP A 114 2.93 -5.67 -11.01
N ARG A 115 3.55 -5.49 -12.19
CA ARG A 115 4.95 -5.06 -12.34
C ARG A 115 5.22 -3.72 -11.64
N THR A 116 4.35 -2.73 -11.80
CA THR A 116 4.51 -1.42 -11.14
C THR A 116 4.46 -1.55 -9.63
N ILE A 117 3.55 -2.37 -9.09
CA ILE A 117 3.40 -2.54 -7.64
C ILE A 117 4.65 -3.21 -7.06
N TRP A 118 5.20 -4.22 -7.74
CA TRP A 118 6.47 -4.84 -7.37
C TRP A 118 7.63 -3.84 -7.40
N GLN A 119 7.71 -3.03 -8.46
CA GLN A 119 8.76 -2.01 -8.56
C GLN A 119 8.68 -0.99 -7.42
N LEU A 120 7.47 -0.51 -7.10
CA LEU A 120 7.24 0.39 -5.97
C LEU A 120 7.66 -0.25 -4.65
N ALA A 121 7.25 -1.49 -4.39
CA ALA A 121 7.61 -2.22 -3.18
C ALA A 121 9.13 -2.38 -3.03
N MET A 122 9.85 -2.70 -4.11
CA MET A 122 11.30 -2.91 -4.10
C MET A 122 12.09 -1.60 -3.99
N SER A 123 11.64 -0.53 -4.62
CA SER A 123 12.39 0.74 -4.66
C SER A 123 12.09 1.67 -3.49
N CYS A 124 10.82 1.79 -3.10
CA CYS A 124 10.38 2.78 -2.12
C CYS A 124 9.42 2.22 -1.06
N GLY A 125 9.10 0.92 -1.08
CA GLY A 125 8.08 0.29 -0.23
C GLY A 125 8.19 0.60 1.27
N LYS A 126 9.42 0.67 1.80
CA LYS A 126 9.69 1.02 3.21
C LYS A 126 9.21 2.42 3.61
N ARG A 127 8.91 3.29 2.65
CA ARG A 127 8.48 4.68 2.84
C ARG A 127 7.07 4.97 2.33
N ILE A 128 6.42 4.02 1.65
CA ILE A 128 5.08 4.26 1.09
C ILE A 128 4.06 4.35 2.23
N GLU A 129 3.46 5.53 2.37
CA GLU A 129 2.38 5.82 3.34
C GLU A 129 1.01 5.79 2.66
N ARG A 130 0.92 6.30 1.42
CA ARG A 130 -0.32 6.33 0.64
C ARG A 130 -0.12 5.77 -0.75
N LEU A 131 -0.97 4.81 -1.13
CA LEU A 131 -1.01 4.21 -2.45
C LEU A 131 -2.45 4.15 -2.98
N SER A 132 -2.71 4.85 -4.10
CA SER A 132 -3.99 4.80 -4.80
C SER A 132 -3.87 4.12 -6.16
N LEU A 133 -4.62 3.03 -6.32
CA LEU A 133 -4.67 2.15 -7.50
C LEU A 133 -6.10 2.02 -8.03
N ASN A 134 -7.00 2.95 -7.67
CA ASN A 134 -8.39 2.92 -8.08
C ASN A 134 -8.51 2.78 -9.61
N ASN A 135 -9.36 1.90 -10.11
CA ASN A 135 -9.54 1.63 -11.55
C ASN A 135 -8.27 1.18 -12.31
N CYS A 136 -7.23 0.68 -11.64
CA CYS A 136 -6.11 0.04 -12.34
C CYS A 136 -6.50 -1.38 -12.75
N LEU A 137 -7.16 -1.52 -13.90
CA LEU A 137 -7.87 -2.74 -14.35
C LEU A 137 -6.98 -3.97 -14.61
N PHE A 138 -5.65 -3.79 -14.66
CA PHE A 138 -4.69 -4.86 -14.92
C PHE A 138 -3.88 -5.27 -13.70
N VAL A 139 -4.17 -4.70 -12.54
CA VAL A 139 -3.64 -5.15 -11.25
C VAL A 139 -4.42 -6.38 -10.79
N THR A 140 -3.71 -7.41 -10.33
CA THR A 140 -4.30 -8.69 -9.95
C THR A 140 -3.85 -9.14 -8.56
N ASP A 141 -4.21 -10.37 -8.20
CA ASP A 141 -3.75 -11.00 -6.97
C ASP A 141 -2.22 -11.28 -6.94
N GLN A 142 -1.49 -11.08 -8.04
CA GLN A 142 -0.04 -11.31 -8.14
C GLN A 142 0.83 -10.17 -7.61
N SER A 143 0.23 -9.11 -7.05
CA SER A 143 0.98 -8.00 -6.44
C SER A 143 0.52 -7.69 -5.01
N ILE A 144 -0.50 -6.84 -4.83
CA ILE A 144 -0.89 -6.26 -3.54
C ILE A 144 -0.99 -7.32 -2.43
N PRO A 145 -1.69 -8.46 -2.61
CA PRO A 145 -1.80 -9.44 -1.54
C PRO A 145 -0.44 -10.01 -1.13
N ILE A 146 0.46 -10.25 -2.08
CA ILE A 146 1.80 -10.82 -1.85
C ILE A 146 2.73 -9.77 -1.22
N VAL A 147 2.70 -8.54 -1.73
CA VAL A 147 3.52 -7.43 -1.20
C VAL A 147 3.17 -7.14 0.26
N LEU A 148 1.88 -7.15 0.60
CA LEU A 148 1.41 -6.92 1.96
C LEU A 148 1.65 -8.12 2.88
N SER A 149 1.54 -9.37 2.41
CA SER A 149 1.83 -10.56 3.23
C SER A 149 3.29 -10.57 3.71
N HIS A 150 4.21 -10.14 2.85
CA HIS A 150 5.64 -10.00 3.13
C HIS A 150 6.02 -8.70 3.84
N ASN A 151 5.04 -7.86 4.20
CA ASN A 151 5.27 -6.59 4.90
C ASN A 151 6.25 -5.64 4.20
N LEU A 152 6.25 -5.63 2.86
CA LEU A 152 7.16 -4.81 2.06
C LEU A 152 6.77 -3.32 2.05
N MET A 153 5.58 -2.99 2.57
CA MET A 153 5.10 -1.63 2.79
C MET A 153 4.71 -1.44 4.28
N PRO A 154 5.68 -1.43 5.21
CA PRO A 154 5.44 -1.57 6.64
C PRO A 154 4.84 -0.35 7.34
N ILE A 155 4.75 0.79 6.64
CA ILE A 155 4.19 2.05 7.14
C ILE A 155 2.98 2.53 6.32
N LEU A 156 2.46 1.69 5.43
CA LEU A 156 1.30 2.02 4.60
C LEU A 156 0.08 2.29 5.50
N SER A 157 -0.44 3.50 5.44
CA SER A 157 -1.60 3.96 6.22
C SER A 157 -2.84 4.17 5.35
N VAL A 158 -2.68 4.37 4.05
CA VAL A 158 -3.79 4.51 3.11
C VAL A 158 -3.58 3.66 1.86
N LEU A 159 -4.52 2.75 1.59
CA LEU A 159 -4.59 1.94 0.39
C LEU A 159 -5.96 2.13 -0.30
N GLU A 160 -5.97 2.64 -1.52
CA GLU A 160 -7.19 2.78 -2.31
C GLU A 160 -7.16 1.82 -3.51
N ILE A 161 -8.11 0.89 -3.54
CA ILE A 161 -8.18 -0.23 -4.50
C ILE A 161 -9.60 -0.39 -5.04
N ARG A 162 -10.33 0.72 -5.20
CA ARG A 162 -11.69 0.70 -5.76
C ARG A 162 -11.65 0.26 -7.22
N PHE A 163 -12.58 -0.61 -7.62
CA PHE A 163 -12.75 -1.06 -9.00
C PHE A 163 -11.51 -1.77 -9.60
N ILE A 164 -10.77 -2.53 -8.79
CA ILE A 164 -9.77 -3.49 -9.27
C ILE A 164 -10.44 -4.87 -9.34
N GLU A 165 -11.13 -5.15 -10.44
CA GLU A 165 -12.02 -6.32 -10.56
C GLU A 165 -11.28 -7.67 -10.46
N LYS A 166 -10.01 -7.70 -10.88
CA LYS A 166 -9.15 -8.89 -10.85
C LYS A 166 -8.50 -9.15 -9.48
N LEU A 167 -8.71 -8.27 -8.51
CA LEU A 167 -8.25 -8.46 -7.13
C LEU A 167 -9.33 -9.20 -6.35
N THR A 168 -9.04 -10.45 -5.99
CA THR A 168 -9.99 -11.36 -5.34
C THR A 168 -9.48 -11.91 -4.01
N LYS A 169 -8.17 -11.91 -3.77
CA LYS A 169 -7.53 -12.42 -2.54
C LYS A 169 -7.40 -11.32 -1.49
N PHE A 170 -8.41 -11.22 -0.63
CA PHE A 170 -8.45 -10.24 0.46
C PHE A 170 -7.77 -10.71 1.76
N ASP A 171 -7.57 -12.01 1.95
CA ASP A 171 -6.99 -12.55 3.18
C ASP A 171 -5.66 -11.89 3.57
N PRO A 172 -4.68 -11.69 2.66
CA PRO A 172 -3.44 -11.02 3.01
C PRO A 172 -3.62 -9.54 3.35
N ILE A 173 -4.61 -8.88 2.72
CA ILE A 173 -4.93 -7.47 2.93
C ILE A 173 -5.52 -7.27 4.33
N VAL A 174 -6.47 -8.12 4.73
CA VAL A 174 -7.04 -8.13 6.09
C VAL A 174 -5.98 -8.45 7.14
N THR A 175 -5.16 -9.47 6.89
CA THR A 175 -4.08 -9.88 7.80
C THR A 175 -3.08 -8.74 7.99
N PHE A 176 -2.70 -8.05 6.92
CA PHE A 176 -1.85 -6.87 6.98
C PHE A 176 -2.48 -5.77 7.84
N ARG A 177 -3.76 -5.42 7.60
CA ARG A 177 -4.46 -4.40 8.38
C ARG A 177 -4.48 -4.72 9.88
N ARG A 178 -4.83 -5.95 10.24
CA ARG A 178 -4.83 -6.40 11.65
C ARG A 178 -3.44 -6.27 12.27
N ARG A 179 -2.40 -6.70 11.55
CA ARG A 179 -1.00 -6.60 11.99
C ARG A 179 -0.57 -5.14 12.20
N GLN A 180 -0.96 -4.23 11.31
CA GLN A 180 -0.63 -2.81 11.44
C GLN A 180 -1.38 -2.16 12.61
N ASN A 181 -2.68 -2.45 12.77
CA ASN A 181 -3.47 -1.94 13.89
C ASN A 181 -2.89 -2.39 15.25
N ALA A 182 -2.42 -3.64 15.36
CA ALA A 182 -1.74 -4.13 16.56
C ALA A 182 -0.41 -3.40 16.85
N ARG A 183 0.19 -2.76 15.84
CA ARG A 183 1.39 -1.90 15.97
C ARG A 183 1.05 -0.41 16.18
N GLY A 184 -0.23 -0.06 16.33
CA GLY A 184 -0.69 1.32 16.45
C GLY A 184 -0.77 2.09 15.12
N ILE A 185 -0.63 1.42 13.98
CA ILE A 185 -0.74 2.03 12.65
C ILE A 185 -2.16 1.78 12.14
N ASN A 186 -2.98 2.83 12.09
CA ASN A 186 -4.33 2.74 11.53
C ASN A 186 -4.27 2.73 10.00
N VAL A 187 -4.69 1.61 9.39
CA VAL A 187 -4.69 1.47 7.93
C VAL A 187 -6.10 1.66 7.37
N LEU A 188 -6.29 2.74 6.63
CA LEU A 188 -7.47 2.98 5.82
C LEU A 188 -7.37 2.19 4.51
N ILE A 189 -8.32 1.28 4.29
CA ILE A 189 -8.45 0.54 3.04
C ILE A 189 -9.76 0.95 2.37
N GLU A 190 -9.66 1.65 1.25
CA GLU A 190 -10.81 2.09 0.47
C GLU A 190 -11.09 1.14 -0.69
N THR A 191 -12.27 0.53 -0.66
CA THR A 191 -12.77 -0.43 -1.65
C THR A 191 -14.10 0.05 -2.23
N CYS A 192 -14.47 -0.39 -3.44
CA CYS A 192 -15.85 -0.22 -3.91
C CYS A 192 -16.79 -1.17 -3.14
N GLU A 193 -18.12 -0.98 -3.24
CA GLU A 193 -19.10 -1.75 -2.46
C GLU A 193 -18.92 -3.28 -2.59
N VAL A 194 -18.77 -3.78 -3.82
CA VAL A 194 -18.54 -5.20 -4.09
C VAL A 194 -17.27 -5.71 -3.38
N LEU A 195 -16.18 -4.96 -3.47
CA LEU A 195 -14.91 -5.33 -2.82
C LEU A 195 -15.00 -5.16 -1.29
N LEU A 196 -15.79 -4.20 -0.80
CA LEU A 196 -16.05 -4.02 0.63
C LEU A 196 -16.82 -5.20 1.21
N GLN A 197 -17.84 -5.69 0.50
CA GLN A 197 -18.58 -6.89 0.89
C GLN A 197 -17.65 -8.11 0.95
N ARG A 198 -16.78 -8.30 -0.05
CA ARG A 198 -15.77 -9.37 -0.06
C ARG A 198 -14.77 -9.24 1.09
N LEU A 199 -14.30 -8.01 1.36
CA LEU A 199 -13.40 -7.74 2.48
C LEU A 199 -14.07 -8.11 3.81
N LYS A 200 -15.29 -7.60 4.08
CA LYS A 200 -16.06 -7.92 5.30
C LYS A 200 -16.33 -9.42 5.44
N ALA A 201 -16.66 -10.11 4.35
CA ALA A 201 -16.85 -11.56 4.35
C ALA A 201 -15.55 -12.31 4.68
N CYS A 202 -14.41 -11.85 4.17
CA CYS A 202 -13.10 -12.36 4.54
C CYS A 202 -12.82 -12.20 6.03
N GLU A 203 -13.04 -11.02 6.61
CA GLU A 203 -12.85 -10.79 8.06
C GLU A 203 -13.69 -11.74 8.90
N LYS A 204 -14.99 -11.85 8.59
CA LYS A 204 -15.91 -12.74 9.30
C LYS A 204 -15.45 -14.21 9.25
N ARG A 205 -14.99 -14.68 8.09
CA ARG A 205 -14.45 -16.04 7.94
C ARG A 205 -13.19 -16.25 8.78
N MET A 206 -12.31 -15.26 8.85
CA MET A 206 -11.12 -15.34 9.70
C MET A 206 -11.49 -15.42 11.18
N ASP A 207 -12.45 -14.61 11.64
CA ASP A 207 -12.89 -14.62 13.02
C ASP A 207 -13.55 -15.95 13.40
N GLN A 208 -14.37 -16.51 12.50
CA GLN A 208 -14.95 -17.85 12.70
C GLN A 208 -13.88 -18.93 12.85
N ARG A 209 -12.81 -18.90 12.04
CA ARG A 209 -11.71 -19.87 12.15
C ARG A 209 -10.93 -19.71 13.46
N ILE A 210 -10.74 -18.48 13.93
CA ILE A 210 -10.12 -18.21 15.23
C ILE A 210 -11.00 -18.77 16.35
N SER A 211 -12.31 -18.47 16.34
CA SER A 211 -13.25 -19.02 17.31
C SER A 211 -13.26 -20.54 17.31
N GLN A 212 -13.35 -21.17 16.13
CA GLN A 212 -13.32 -22.62 16.00
C GLN A 212 -12.05 -23.23 16.60
N ARG A 213 -10.88 -22.62 16.34
CA ARG A 213 -9.62 -23.08 16.91
C ARG A 213 -9.59 -22.97 18.42
N ILE A 214 -10.04 -21.85 18.97
CA ILE A 214 -10.18 -21.67 20.43
C ILE A 214 -11.09 -22.76 21.01
N PHE A 215 -12.22 -23.06 20.37
CA PHE A 215 -13.11 -24.12 20.84
C PHE A 215 -12.48 -25.52 20.73
N CYS A 216 -11.71 -25.79 19.68
CA CYS A 216 -10.92 -27.02 19.58
C CYS A 216 -9.90 -27.12 20.71
N ASP A 217 -9.11 -26.07 20.97
CA ASP A 217 -8.12 -26.05 22.04
C ASP A 217 -8.77 -26.25 23.43
N ILE A 218 -9.93 -25.61 23.67
CA ILE A 218 -10.73 -25.81 24.91
C ILE A 218 -11.23 -27.25 25.00
N SER A 219 -11.72 -27.82 23.89
CA SER A 219 -12.21 -29.20 23.84
C SER A 219 -11.06 -30.20 24.05
N GLU A 220 -9.90 -29.97 23.47
CA GLU A 220 -8.70 -30.78 23.70
C GLU A 220 -8.28 -30.70 25.16
N TRP A 221 -8.22 -29.52 25.76
CA TRP A 221 -7.95 -29.35 27.19
C TRP A 221 -8.98 -30.07 28.07
N ALA A 222 -10.28 -29.90 27.80
CA ALA A 222 -11.36 -30.51 28.58
C ALA A 222 -11.42 -32.04 28.47
N ASN A 223 -10.96 -32.59 27.33
CA ASN A 223 -10.98 -34.03 27.08
C ASN A 223 -9.62 -34.72 27.32
N ASN A 224 -8.53 -33.98 27.48
CA ASN A 224 -7.23 -34.50 27.93
C ASN A 224 -7.23 -34.76 29.45
N LEU A 225 -8.19 -35.58 29.91
CA LEU A 225 -8.26 -36.14 31.26
C LEU A 225 -7.19 -37.24 31.50
N ALA A 226 -5.97 -36.98 31.02
CA ALA A 226 -4.80 -37.84 31.24
C ALA A 226 -3.63 -37.09 31.89
N ASP A 227 -3.80 -35.83 32.28
CA ASP A 227 -3.01 -35.32 33.39
C ASP A 227 -3.70 -35.80 34.66
N GLU A 228 -3.01 -36.70 35.36
CA GLU A 228 -3.29 -37.07 36.73
C GLU A 228 -3.34 -35.79 37.58
N ASP A 229 -4.50 -35.14 37.65
CA ASP A 229 -4.82 -34.25 38.76
C ASP A 229 -4.71 -35.14 40.00
N LEU A 230 -3.54 -35.08 40.67
CA LEU A 230 -3.30 -35.73 41.95
C LEU A 230 -4.54 -35.52 42.80
N SER A 231 -5.17 -36.61 43.24
CA SER A 231 -6.35 -36.50 44.08
C SER A 231 -6.01 -35.62 45.28
N HIS A 232 -6.99 -34.90 45.83
CA HIS A 232 -6.77 -34.04 47.00
C HIS A 232 -6.05 -34.79 48.15
N GLU A 233 -6.30 -36.10 48.27
CA GLU A 233 -5.60 -36.98 49.21
C GLU A 233 -4.13 -37.23 48.86
N GLU A 234 -3.76 -37.34 47.58
CA GLU A 234 -2.37 -37.49 47.14
C GLU A 234 -1.56 -36.20 47.28
N LEU A 235 -2.20 -35.04 47.09
CA LEU A 235 -1.62 -33.72 47.40
C LEU A 235 -1.36 -33.56 48.91
N LEU A 236 -2.24 -34.10 49.76
CA LEU A 236 -2.05 -34.10 51.22
C LEU A 236 -0.98 -35.11 51.67
N ARG A 237 -0.84 -36.26 50.98
CA ARG A 237 0.21 -37.25 51.25
C ARG A 237 1.60 -36.74 50.89
N THR A 238 1.77 -36.13 49.71
CA THR A 238 3.05 -35.54 49.28
C THR A 238 3.49 -34.37 50.17
N ARG A 239 2.56 -33.63 50.77
CA ARG A 239 2.86 -32.63 51.81
C ARG A 239 3.27 -33.21 53.16
N ARG A 240 2.79 -34.40 53.52
CA ARG A 240 3.11 -35.08 54.80
C ARG A 240 4.42 -35.87 54.77
N THR A 241 4.88 -36.31 53.59
CA THR A 241 6.09 -37.14 53.45
C THR A 241 7.38 -36.36 53.15
N GLY A 242 7.33 -35.03 53.01
CA GLY A 242 8.53 -34.18 52.95
C GLY A 242 9.43 -34.36 51.71
N ALA A 243 8.93 -34.92 50.61
CA ALA A 243 9.74 -35.26 49.43
C ALA A 243 9.76 -34.17 48.32
N TRP A 244 9.69 -32.88 48.68
CA TRP A 244 10.01 -31.79 47.74
C TRP A 244 11.47 -31.40 47.91
N GLN A 245 12.38 -32.12 47.24
CA GLN A 245 13.76 -31.64 47.04
C GLN A 245 13.80 -30.77 45.78
N ASN A 246 14.09 -29.48 45.99
CA ASN A 246 14.38 -28.48 44.96
C ASN A 246 15.66 -28.88 44.18
N PRO A 247 15.63 -29.06 42.84
CA PRO A 247 16.84 -29.16 42.06
C PRO A 247 17.16 -27.80 41.44
N ILE A 248 17.65 -26.87 42.26
CA ILE A 248 18.43 -25.71 41.78
C ILE A 248 19.62 -25.57 42.73
N ASN A 249 20.72 -26.25 42.41
CA ASN A 249 22.10 -25.81 42.64
C ASN A 249 23.09 -26.88 42.12
N SER A 250 23.53 -26.70 40.87
CA SER A 250 24.91 -26.91 40.38
C SER A 250 24.96 -26.61 38.89
#